data_AF-A0A0S7BZE2-F1
#
_entry.id   AF-A0A0S7BZE2-F1
#
_cell.length_a   1.000
_cell.length_b   1.000
_cell.length_c   1.000
_cell.angle_alpha   90.00
_cell.angle_beta   90.00
_cell.angle_gamma   90.00
#
_symmetry.space_group_name_H-M   'P 1'
#
loop_
_entity.id
_entity.type
_entity.pdbx_description
1 polymer ?
#
loop_
_entity_poly.entity_id
_entity_poly.type
_entity_poly.pdbx_seq_one_letter_code
_entity_poly.pdbx_strand_id
1 'polypeptide(L)'
;MDFNLKIYQELLKALQSQGFLFYTVSAYAETSKEFAQASGENINPKSAPDGHRDRNFTLSEAEVPKLILLRHDVEARYGNALKLAQLQHGLGIKGTYYFRIYPHKDNEAVIRKIVALGHEIGYHYDDLTECRGDYEKAIRRFQKNLEYLRQFGPVTTAAMEGAPLSGYDNRDLWAVRPLVTERSRSASPAPSSASPVPPTPPLHQRPSSLAPRSFYPRSASPAPSSASPVPRPSPLHQRPSSLAPRPFYHYRDFGILTEPYFDFDFNELFYLTDTGRRWDGWKFSVRDKIPLHQDRWIQQGLVFRGTGEIIKAARAGALPARIMITVHPQRWNDAFLPWAKELLWQNVKNQGKLVLVLLRR
;
A
#
# COMPACT_ATOMS: atom_id res chain seq x y z
N MET A 1 10.68 23.46 -1.92
CA MET A 1 10.95 22.03 -1.65
C MET A 1 9.83 21.49 -0.81
N ASP A 2 9.03 20.55 -1.34
CA ASP A 2 8.03 19.82 -0.54
C ASP A 2 8.72 18.78 0.38
N PHE A 3 8.03 18.29 1.41
CA PHE A 3 8.51 17.32 2.39
C PHE A 3 9.71 17.80 3.25
N ASN A 4 9.56 18.98 3.87
CA ASN A 4 10.47 19.52 4.91
C ASN A 4 9.71 19.79 6.23
N LEU A 5 10.41 20.00 7.34
CA LEU A 5 9.79 20.11 8.66
C LEU A 5 8.95 21.38 8.84
N LYS A 6 9.31 22.49 8.18
CA LYS A 6 8.46 23.70 8.17
C LYS A 6 7.12 23.45 7.49
N ILE A 7 7.12 22.85 6.30
CA ILE A 7 5.88 22.50 5.58
C ILE A 7 5.05 21.48 6.36
N TYR A 8 5.70 20.54 7.06
CA TYR A 8 5.02 19.61 7.96
C TYR A 8 4.30 20.34 9.10
N GLN A 9 4.97 21.31 9.74
CA GLN A 9 4.35 22.15 10.78
C GLN A 9 3.21 23.00 10.23
N GLU A 10 3.33 23.52 9.00
CA GLU A 10 2.28 24.30 8.33
C GLU A 10 1.05 23.45 7.96
N LEU A 11 1.24 22.17 7.62
CA LEU A 11 0.17 21.18 7.44
C LEU A 11 -0.58 20.92 8.76
N LEU A 12 0.14 20.54 9.82
CA LEU A 12 -0.47 20.24 11.11
C LEU A 12 -1.22 21.45 11.67
N LYS A 13 -0.63 22.65 11.61
CA LYS A 13 -1.29 23.90 12.02
C LYS A 13 -2.51 24.24 11.17
N ALA A 14 -2.47 24.00 9.85
CA ALA A 14 -3.63 24.22 8.98
C ALA A 14 -4.82 23.31 9.36
N LEU A 15 -4.56 22.05 9.69
CA LEU A 15 -5.58 21.11 10.17
C LEU A 15 -6.13 21.53 11.55
N GLN A 16 -5.25 21.81 12.53
CA GLN A 16 -5.67 22.29 13.85
C GLN A 16 -6.53 23.57 13.77
N SER A 17 -6.15 24.52 12.90
CA SER A 17 -6.89 25.79 12.71
C SER A 17 -8.31 25.62 12.13
N GLN A 18 -8.70 24.40 11.77
CA GLN A 18 -9.99 24.06 11.15
C GLN A 18 -10.83 23.11 12.03
N GLY A 19 -10.40 22.89 13.29
CA GLY A 19 -11.08 22.05 14.26
C GLY A 19 -10.70 20.57 14.21
N PHE A 20 -9.70 20.18 13.43
CA PHE A 20 -9.26 18.77 13.38
C PHE A 20 -8.52 18.36 14.65
N LEU A 21 -9.07 17.37 15.35
CA LEU A 21 -8.45 16.68 16.48
C LEU A 21 -7.54 15.54 15.98
N PHE A 22 -6.50 15.22 16.72
CA PHE A 22 -5.51 14.21 16.31
C PHE A 22 -5.59 12.98 17.22
N TYR A 23 -5.88 11.82 16.64
CA TYR A 23 -6.04 10.55 17.33
C TYR A 23 -4.92 9.57 16.95
N THR A 24 -4.57 8.72 17.91
CA THR A 24 -3.77 7.53 17.65
C THR A 24 -4.65 6.45 17.03
N VAL A 25 -4.04 5.47 16.35
CA VAL A 25 -4.78 4.42 15.64
C VAL A 25 -5.49 3.49 16.63
N SER A 26 -4.87 3.21 17.78
CA SER A 26 -5.51 2.52 18.91
C SER A 26 -6.74 3.26 19.44
N ALA A 27 -6.60 4.55 19.78
CA ALA A 27 -7.69 5.35 20.33
C ALA A 27 -8.90 5.41 19.38
N TYR A 28 -8.66 5.57 18.07
CA TYR A 28 -9.73 5.50 17.07
C TYR A 28 -10.41 4.12 17.04
N ALA A 29 -9.64 3.03 17.04
CA ALA A 29 -10.17 1.67 17.01
C ALA A 29 -10.89 1.25 18.31
N GLU A 30 -10.59 1.90 19.44
CA GLU A 30 -11.33 1.80 20.70
C GLU A 30 -12.65 2.58 20.60
N THR A 31 -12.61 3.86 20.24
CA THR A 31 -13.81 4.70 20.07
C THR A 31 -14.80 4.14 19.03
N SER A 32 -14.33 3.60 17.89
CA SER A 32 -15.20 2.95 16.91
C SER A 32 -15.92 1.70 17.45
N LYS A 33 -15.30 0.97 18.38
CA LYS A 33 -15.94 -0.18 19.04
C LYS A 33 -16.98 0.24 20.06
N GLU A 34 -16.71 1.29 20.82
CA GLU A 34 -17.67 1.85 21.77
C GLU A 34 -18.93 2.32 21.05
N PHE A 35 -18.80 3.02 19.91
CA PHE A 35 -19.93 3.39 19.06
C PHE A 35 -20.70 2.18 18.50
N ALA A 36 -20.02 1.14 18.01
CA ALA A 36 -20.66 -0.07 17.49
C ALA A 36 -21.37 -0.91 18.58
N GLN A 37 -20.85 -0.89 19.81
CA GLN A 37 -21.49 -1.54 20.96
C GLN A 37 -22.70 -0.72 21.44
N ALA A 38 -22.59 0.62 21.49
CA ALA A 38 -23.68 1.52 21.86
C ALA A 38 -24.83 1.54 20.84
N SER A 39 -24.56 1.33 19.55
CA SER A 39 -25.60 1.18 18.51
C SER A 39 -26.30 -0.19 18.52
N GLY A 40 -25.85 -1.12 19.36
CA GLY A 40 -26.38 -2.48 19.44
C GLY A 40 -25.92 -3.41 18.31
N GLU A 41 -24.94 -3.01 17.50
CA GLU A 41 -24.39 -3.85 16.43
C GLU A 41 -23.40 -4.87 16.99
N ASN A 42 -23.95 -5.90 17.61
CA ASN A 42 -23.23 -7.05 18.12
C ASN A 42 -22.61 -7.86 16.96
N ILE A 43 -21.34 -7.56 16.64
CA ILE A 43 -20.58 -8.18 15.53
C ILE A 43 -20.21 -9.65 15.87
N ASN A 44 -21.22 -10.52 15.85
CA ASN A 44 -21.05 -11.97 15.89
C ASN A 44 -20.83 -12.48 14.44
N PRO A 45 -19.66 -13.00 14.07
CA PRO A 45 -19.29 -13.29 12.68
C PRO A 45 -19.91 -14.60 12.13
N LYS A 46 -21.16 -14.91 12.50
CA LYS A 46 -21.93 -16.08 12.04
C LYS A 46 -23.38 -15.69 11.74
N SER A 47 -23.98 -16.39 10.77
CA SER A 47 -25.31 -16.15 10.18
C SER A 47 -25.55 -14.71 9.71
N ALA A 48 -25.22 -14.43 8.45
CA ALA A 48 -25.90 -13.38 7.70
C ALA A 48 -27.25 -13.94 7.18
N PRO A 49 -28.39 -13.27 7.43
CA PRO A 49 -29.58 -13.42 6.61
C PRO A 49 -29.45 -12.51 5.38
N ASP A 50 -29.83 -13.03 4.21
CA ASP A 50 -29.99 -12.21 3.00
C ASP A 50 -31.18 -11.24 3.18
N GLY A 51 -31.07 -10.02 2.65
CA GLY A 51 -32.16 -9.04 2.69
C GLY A 51 -31.72 -7.59 2.88
N HIS A 52 -32.26 -6.71 2.04
CA HIS A 52 -32.07 -5.26 2.14
C HIS A 52 -32.45 -4.73 3.52
N ARG A 53 -31.53 -3.97 4.14
CA ARG A 53 -31.83 -3.07 5.25
C ARG A 53 -31.24 -1.70 4.94
N ASP A 54 -32.00 -0.91 4.18
CA ASP A 54 -31.78 0.52 4.01
C ASP A 54 -32.01 1.24 5.35
N ARG A 55 -31.06 1.12 6.27
CA ARG A 55 -31.05 1.84 7.53
C ARG A 55 -30.37 3.18 7.32
N ASN A 56 -31.16 4.17 6.91
CA ASN A 56 -30.83 5.58 7.09
C ASN A 56 -30.71 5.87 8.58
N PHE A 57 -29.53 5.59 9.16
CA PHE A 57 -29.09 6.20 10.40
C PHE A 57 -28.75 7.66 10.08
N THR A 58 -29.80 8.48 9.94
CA THR A 58 -29.66 9.92 9.89
C THR A 58 -29.25 10.41 11.28
N LEU A 59 -27.96 10.24 11.60
CA LEU A 59 -27.29 11.17 12.49
C LEU A 59 -27.63 12.56 11.97
N SER A 60 -28.23 13.40 12.82
CA SER A 60 -28.39 14.81 12.50
C SER A 60 -27.01 15.40 12.15
N GLU A 61 -26.96 16.43 11.31
CA GLU A 61 -25.71 17.09 10.91
C GLU A 61 -25.00 17.86 12.06
N ALA A 62 -25.33 17.52 13.31
CA ALA A 62 -24.65 17.89 14.54
C ALA A 62 -23.23 17.30 14.57
N GLU A 63 -22.35 17.94 13.80
CA GLU A 63 -20.88 17.84 13.78
C GLU A 63 -20.31 16.43 13.91
N VAL A 64 -20.22 15.72 12.77
CA VAL A 64 -19.28 14.59 12.63
C VAL A 64 -17.89 15.09 13.03
N PRO A 65 -17.27 14.56 14.10
CA PRO A 65 -16.08 15.16 14.69
C PRO A 65 -14.92 15.13 13.70
N LYS A 66 -14.31 16.30 13.47
CA LYS A 66 -13.17 16.43 12.57
C LYS A 66 -11.94 15.77 13.20
N LEU A 67 -11.43 14.70 12.58
CA LEU A 67 -10.35 13.88 13.11
C LEU A 67 -9.28 13.52 12.08
N ILE A 68 -8.04 13.44 12.55
CA ILE A 68 -6.86 12.99 11.81
C ILE A 68 -6.25 11.77 12.51
N LEU A 69 -6.12 10.67 11.76
CA LEU A 69 -5.28 9.53 12.14
C LEU A 69 -3.89 9.74 11.53
N LEU A 70 -2.94 10.23 12.33
CA LEU A 70 -1.62 10.63 11.86
C LEU A 70 -0.61 9.47 11.99
N ARG A 71 -0.49 8.68 10.92
CA ARG A 71 0.33 7.47 10.82
C ARG A 71 1.73 7.77 10.30
N HIS A 72 2.75 7.14 10.90
CA HIS A 72 4.14 7.21 10.45
C HIS A 72 4.69 5.82 10.14
N ASP A 73 5.13 5.61 8.90
CA ASP A 73 5.78 4.37 8.47
C ASP A 73 7.30 4.52 8.61
N VAL A 74 7.82 4.07 9.75
CA VAL A 74 9.23 4.20 10.13
C VAL A 74 10.03 3.05 9.56
N GLU A 75 10.45 3.24 8.31
CA GLU A 75 11.57 2.51 7.69
C GLU A 75 12.92 2.90 8.36
N ALA A 76 14.05 2.73 7.66
CA ALA A 76 15.41 2.89 8.19
C ALA A 76 15.83 4.31 8.68
N ARG A 77 14.92 5.28 8.85
CA ARG A 77 15.22 6.69 9.22
C ARG A 77 14.55 7.13 10.53
N TYR A 78 14.76 6.34 11.57
CA TYR A 78 14.37 6.58 12.96
C TYR A 78 14.66 8.03 13.42
N GLY A 79 15.86 8.56 13.15
CA GLY A 79 16.23 9.93 13.52
C GLY A 79 15.37 11.05 12.91
N ASN A 80 14.68 10.81 11.78
CA ASN A 80 13.69 11.74 11.25
C ASN A 80 12.32 11.57 11.93
N ALA A 81 11.93 10.33 12.27
CA ALA A 81 10.71 10.06 13.02
C ALA A 81 10.68 10.80 14.37
N LEU A 82 11.83 10.83 15.07
CA LEU A 82 11.98 11.59 16.31
C LEU A 82 11.76 13.10 16.10
N LYS A 83 12.25 13.69 14.99
CA LYS A 83 12.05 15.12 14.71
C LYS A 83 10.58 15.45 14.46
N LEU A 84 9.85 14.57 13.76
CA LEU A 84 8.40 14.71 13.58
C LEU A 84 7.65 14.58 14.90
N ALA A 85 8.06 13.65 15.77
CA ALA A 85 7.46 13.45 17.09
C ALA A 85 7.67 14.68 18.00
N GLN A 86 8.90 15.19 18.09
CA GLN A 86 9.22 16.42 18.83
C GLN A 86 8.39 17.62 18.34
N LEU A 87 8.20 17.73 17.02
CA LEU A 87 7.40 18.78 16.39
C LEU A 87 5.90 18.63 16.71
N GLN A 88 5.35 17.41 16.66
CA GLN A 88 3.95 17.13 17.03
C GLN A 88 3.68 17.36 18.51
N HIS A 89 4.55 16.87 19.39
CA HIS A 89 4.46 17.10 20.84
C HIS A 89 4.43 18.59 21.16
N GLY A 90 5.28 19.39 20.49
CA GLY A 90 5.27 20.86 20.56
C GLY A 90 4.02 21.55 19.97
N LEU A 91 3.09 20.80 19.39
CA LEU A 91 1.76 21.24 18.94
C LEU A 91 0.60 20.57 19.72
N GLY A 92 0.90 19.76 20.74
CA GLY A 92 -0.08 18.95 21.47
C GLY A 92 -0.64 17.75 20.68
N ILE A 93 0.00 17.37 19.57
CA ILE A 93 -0.45 16.30 18.67
C ILE A 93 0.16 14.96 19.06
N LYS A 94 -0.66 13.90 19.04
CA LYS A 94 -0.22 12.51 19.16
C LYS A 94 -0.36 11.77 17.83
N GLY A 95 0.73 11.66 17.07
CA GLY A 95 0.83 10.68 15.98
C GLY A 95 1.09 9.25 16.45
N THR A 96 0.94 8.31 15.53
CA THR A 96 1.22 6.88 15.67
C THR A 96 2.44 6.49 14.85
N TYR A 97 3.36 5.70 15.41
CA TYR A 97 4.63 5.35 14.77
C TYR A 97 4.79 3.83 14.58
N TYR A 98 4.61 3.36 13.35
CA TYR A 98 4.82 1.96 12.98
C TYR A 98 6.31 1.74 12.66
N PHE A 99 6.98 0.90 13.43
CA PHE A 99 8.41 0.64 13.26
C PHE A 99 8.69 -0.64 12.48
N ARG A 100 9.53 -0.53 11.44
CA ARG A 100 10.14 -1.69 10.77
C ARG A 100 11.45 -2.03 11.48
N ILE A 101 11.61 -3.29 11.90
CA ILE A 101 12.61 -3.64 12.93
C ILE A 101 14.04 -3.74 12.39
N TYR A 102 14.85 -2.74 12.75
CA TYR A 102 16.30 -2.73 12.61
C TYR A 102 16.95 -2.57 14.00
N PRO A 103 17.29 -3.67 14.71
CA PRO A 103 17.80 -3.60 16.07
C PRO A 103 19.15 -2.89 16.15
N HIS A 104 19.18 -1.75 16.84
CA HIS A 104 20.38 -0.96 17.09
C HIS A 104 20.14 -0.02 18.28
N LYS A 105 21.13 0.20 19.14
CA LYS A 105 20.96 0.99 20.37
C LYS A 105 20.47 2.42 20.11
N ASP A 106 20.89 3.04 19.00
CA ASP A 106 20.41 4.37 18.61
C ASP A 106 18.93 4.36 18.18
N ASN A 107 18.48 3.28 17.54
CA ASN A 107 17.09 3.10 17.14
C ASN A 107 16.21 2.86 18.39
N GLU A 108 16.67 2.04 19.34
CA GLU A 108 16.03 1.86 20.65
C GLU A 108 15.90 3.20 21.40
N ALA A 109 16.99 3.98 21.46
CA ALA A 109 17.00 5.30 22.09
C ALA A 109 16.05 6.29 21.40
N VAL A 110 15.80 6.14 20.10
CA VAL A 110 14.75 6.88 19.37
C VAL A 110 13.35 6.40 19.76
N ILE A 111 13.07 5.08 19.78
CA ILE A 111 11.74 4.56 20.16
C ILE A 111 11.39 5.04 21.58
N ARG A 112 12.31 4.89 22.55
CA ARG A 112 12.10 5.33 23.93
C ARG A 112 11.79 6.83 24.03
N LYS A 113 12.43 7.67 23.21
CA LYS A 113 12.12 9.12 23.15
C LYS A 113 10.75 9.41 22.52
N ILE A 114 10.35 8.66 21.49
CA ILE A 114 9.02 8.82 20.85
C ILE A 114 7.90 8.40 21.83
N VAL A 115 8.08 7.31 22.57
CA VAL A 115 7.16 6.90 23.65
C VAL A 115 7.11 7.95 24.77
N ALA A 116 8.26 8.46 25.21
CA ALA A 116 8.33 9.49 26.25
C ALA A 116 7.68 10.84 25.87
N LEU A 117 7.52 11.12 24.58
CA LEU A 117 6.75 12.26 24.05
C LEU A 117 5.23 11.99 24.00
N GLY A 118 4.78 10.79 24.39
CA GLY A 118 3.35 10.43 24.49
C GLY A 118 2.71 9.94 23.19
N HIS A 119 3.50 9.48 22.23
CA HIS A 119 3.03 8.90 20.96
C HIS A 119 2.70 7.40 21.07
N GLU A 120 1.77 6.92 20.24
CA GLU A 120 1.58 5.48 20.04
C GLU A 120 2.76 4.89 19.24
N ILE A 121 3.17 3.68 19.60
CA ILE A 121 4.07 2.85 18.79
C ILE A 121 3.32 1.60 18.28
N GLY A 122 3.50 1.30 17.00
CA GLY A 122 2.91 0.16 16.32
C GLY A 122 3.97 -0.68 15.61
N TYR A 123 3.59 -1.86 15.11
CA TYR A 123 4.51 -2.71 14.35
C TYR A 123 4.32 -2.56 12.83
N HIS A 124 5.36 -2.10 12.12
CA HIS A 124 5.40 -2.10 10.65
C HIS A 124 5.96 -3.43 10.15
N TYR A 125 5.06 -4.38 9.86
CA TYR A 125 5.45 -5.78 9.68
C TYR A 125 5.85 -6.10 8.23
N ASP A 126 7.01 -6.75 8.09
CA ASP A 126 7.64 -7.15 6.83
C ASP A 126 7.80 -8.67 6.69
N ASP A 127 7.27 -9.43 7.66
CA ASP A 127 7.77 -10.75 7.98
C ASP A 127 7.59 -11.79 6.87
N LEU A 128 6.49 -11.75 6.13
CA LEU A 128 6.24 -12.69 5.04
C LEU A 128 7.14 -12.42 3.83
N THR A 129 7.48 -11.15 3.57
CA THR A 129 8.47 -10.76 2.56
C THR A 129 9.88 -11.19 2.97
N GLU A 130 10.33 -10.87 4.19
CA GLU A 130 11.67 -11.23 4.67
C GLU A 130 11.85 -12.75 4.78
N CYS A 131 10.82 -13.48 5.20
CA CYS A 131 10.79 -14.94 5.21
C CYS A 131 10.46 -15.57 3.85
N ARG A 132 10.38 -14.78 2.77
CA ARG A 132 10.19 -15.23 1.38
C ARG A 132 8.98 -16.16 1.17
N GLY A 133 7.87 -15.87 1.84
CA GLY A 133 6.63 -16.65 1.75
C GLY A 133 6.58 -17.87 2.67
N ASP A 134 7.58 -18.10 3.52
CA ASP A 134 7.51 -19.11 4.58
C ASP A 134 6.67 -18.57 5.75
N TYR A 135 5.40 -18.98 5.79
CA TYR A 135 4.41 -18.51 6.77
C TYR A 135 4.82 -18.82 8.21
N GLU A 136 5.38 -20.00 8.49
CA GLU A 136 5.77 -20.33 9.86
C GLU A 136 6.97 -19.51 10.33
N LYS A 137 7.99 -19.32 9.46
CA LYS A 137 9.12 -18.42 9.77
C LYS A 137 8.63 -16.99 9.93
N ALA A 138 7.68 -16.54 9.10
CA ALA A 138 7.08 -15.21 9.19
C ALA A 138 6.35 -14.98 10.52
N ILE A 139 5.54 -15.94 10.99
CA ILE A 139 4.85 -15.83 12.29
C ILE A 139 5.85 -15.85 13.45
N ARG A 140 6.85 -16.75 13.43
CA ARG A 140 7.92 -16.77 14.44
C ARG A 140 8.75 -15.48 14.45
N ARG A 141 8.97 -14.85 13.29
CA ARG A 141 9.61 -13.53 13.16
C ARG A 141 8.71 -12.41 13.70
N PHE A 142 7.42 -12.43 13.34
CA PHE A 142 6.43 -11.46 13.79
C PHE A 142 6.31 -11.45 15.32
N GLN A 143 6.18 -12.62 15.96
CA GLN A 143 6.17 -12.78 17.42
C GLN A 143 7.40 -12.13 18.06
N LYS A 144 8.60 -12.54 17.64
CA LYS A 144 9.87 -12.02 18.17
C LYS A 144 10.03 -10.51 17.98
N ASN A 145 9.60 -9.98 16.84
CA ASN A 145 9.67 -8.55 16.53
C ASN A 145 8.67 -7.72 17.35
N LEU A 146 7.47 -8.26 17.57
CA LEU A 146 6.43 -7.66 18.41
C LEU A 146 6.82 -7.68 19.89
N GLU A 147 7.37 -8.80 20.38
CA GLU A 147 7.97 -8.91 21.71
C GLU A 147 9.10 -7.90 21.92
N TYR A 148 9.98 -7.75 20.93
CA TYR A 148 11.04 -6.72 20.95
C TYR A 148 10.47 -5.30 21.05
N LEU A 149 9.45 -4.94 20.25
CA LEU A 149 8.83 -3.61 20.36
C LEU A 149 8.12 -3.38 21.71
N ARG A 150 7.52 -4.43 22.29
CA ARG A 150 6.85 -4.35 23.59
C ARG A 150 7.80 -4.06 24.77
N GLN A 151 9.12 -4.10 24.56
CA GLN A 151 10.13 -3.63 25.53
C GLN A 151 10.25 -2.09 25.63
N PHE A 152 9.54 -1.35 24.77
CA PHE A 152 9.53 0.12 24.76
C PHE A 152 8.18 0.72 25.17
N GLY A 153 7.07 -0.01 25.02
CA GLY A 153 5.72 0.42 25.38
C GLY A 153 4.65 -0.54 24.86
N PRO A 154 3.35 -0.27 25.11
CA PRO A 154 2.26 -1.06 24.53
C PRO A 154 2.31 -1.05 23.00
N VAL A 155 2.15 -2.22 22.39
CA VAL A 155 2.01 -2.38 20.94
C VAL A 155 0.73 -3.15 20.69
N THR A 156 -0.33 -2.40 20.41
CA THR A 156 -1.68 -2.93 20.14
C THR A 156 -2.10 -2.73 18.70
N THR A 157 -1.34 -2.02 17.86
CA THR A 157 -1.67 -1.85 16.44
C THR A 157 -0.51 -2.29 15.53
N ALA A 158 -0.86 -2.77 14.34
CA ALA A 158 0.10 -3.19 13.32
C ALA A 158 -0.33 -2.65 11.94
N ALA A 159 0.62 -2.45 11.02
CA ALA A 159 0.33 -2.04 9.65
C ALA A 159 1.37 -2.59 8.66
N MET A 160 0.91 -3.21 7.57
CA MET A 160 1.80 -3.88 6.61
C MET A 160 2.84 -2.95 5.96
N GLU A 161 4.06 -3.44 5.78
CA GLU A 161 5.05 -2.84 4.87
C GLU A 161 4.69 -3.21 3.42
N GLY A 162 4.69 -2.24 2.51
CA GLY A 162 4.18 -2.40 1.14
C GLY A 162 5.07 -3.24 0.21
N ALA A 163 6.35 -3.41 0.51
CA ALA A 163 7.31 -4.31 -0.13
C ALA A 163 7.18 -4.41 -1.67
N PRO A 164 7.11 -3.31 -2.45
CA PRO A 164 6.60 -3.34 -3.83
C PRO A 164 7.45 -4.11 -4.85
N LEU A 165 8.65 -4.59 -4.45
CA LEU A 165 9.51 -5.47 -5.24
C LEU A 165 9.40 -6.96 -4.82
N SER A 166 8.67 -7.26 -3.74
CA SER A 166 8.41 -8.61 -3.23
C SER A 166 7.25 -9.28 -3.96
N GLY A 167 7.41 -10.57 -4.26
CA GLY A 167 6.34 -11.43 -4.77
C GLY A 167 5.26 -11.78 -3.74
N TYR A 168 5.45 -11.37 -2.47
CA TYR A 168 4.54 -11.61 -1.35
C TYR A 168 3.93 -10.29 -0.86
N ASP A 169 2.63 -10.28 -0.57
CA ASP A 169 1.98 -9.18 0.13
C ASP A 169 2.02 -9.48 1.63
N ASN A 170 2.54 -8.57 2.46
CA ASN A 170 2.65 -8.87 3.90
C ASN A 170 1.29 -9.10 4.56
N ARG A 171 0.20 -8.57 3.99
CA ARG A 171 -1.19 -8.84 4.39
C ARG A 171 -1.60 -10.31 4.25
N ASP A 172 -0.98 -11.07 3.33
CA ASP A 172 -1.26 -12.51 3.16
C ASP A 172 -0.88 -13.34 4.40
N LEU A 173 -0.12 -12.79 5.35
CA LEU A 173 0.29 -13.43 6.60
C LEU A 173 -0.90 -13.84 7.49
N TRP A 174 -2.07 -13.20 7.30
CA TRP A 174 -3.22 -13.35 8.19
C TRP A 174 -4.39 -14.08 7.53
N ALA A 175 -5.05 -14.95 8.29
CA ALA A 175 -6.30 -15.61 7.95
C ALA A 175 -7.53 -14.69 8.15
N VAL A 176 -7.41 -13.44 7.71
CA VAL A 176 -8.52 -12.48 7.68
C VAL A 176 -9.48 -12.82 6.55
N ARG A 177 -10.78 -12.74 6.80
CA ARG A 177 -11.76 -12.61 5.71
C ARG A 177 -11.80 -11.14 5.31
N PRO A 178 -11.55 -10.78 4.04
CA PRO A 178 -11.74 -9.40 3.59
C PRO A 178 -13.18 -8.96 3.80
N LEU A 179 -13.37 -7.78 4.40
CA LEU A 179 -14.66 -7.10 4.34
C LEU A 179 -14.88 -6.64 2.89
N VAL A 180 -15.73 -7.39 2.18
CA VAL A 180 -16.21 -7.16 0.79
C VAL A 180 -15.17 -7.31 -0.33
N THR A 181 -15.04 -8.52 -0.90
CA THR A 181 -14.67 -8.71 -2.33
C THR A 181 -15.48 -9.80 -3.06
N GLU A 182 -16.59 -10.31 -2.52
CA GLU A 182 -17.43 -11.33 -3.17
C GLU A 182 -18.61 -10.73 -3.97
N ARG A 183 -18.32 -10.02 -5.08
CA ARG A 183 -19.33 -9.70 -6.11
C ARG A 183 -18.76 -9.58 -7.54
N SER A 184 -17.84 -10.47 -7.90
CA SER A 184 -17.28 -10.59 -9.27
C SER A 184 -17.15 -12.04 -9.78
N ARG A 185 -18.00 -12.95 -9.26
CA ARG A 185 -18.17 -14.33 -9.76
C ARG A 185 -19.62 -14.67 -10.11
N SER A 186 -20.33 -13.72 -10.73
CA SER A 186 -21.48 -14.07 -11.58
C SER A 186 -20.96 -14.90 -12.76
N ALA A 187 -21.44 -16.14 -12.90
CA ALA A 187 -20.90 -17.07 -13.89
C ALA A 187 -21.19 -16.63 -15.33
N SER A 188 -20.21 -16.76 -16.23
CA SER A 188 -20.48 -16.88 -17.66
C SER A 188 -21.14 -18.24 -17.91
N PRO A 189 -22.31 -18.33 -18.57
CA PRO A 189 -22.85 -19.60 -19.01
C PRO A 189 -21.93 -20.23 -20.07
N ALA A 190 -21.82 -21.55 -20.08
CA ALA A 190 -21.08 -22.27 -21.10
C ALA A 190 -21.77 -22.14 -22.48
N PRO A 191 -21.03 -22.06 -23.59
CA PRO A 191 -21.62 -22.02 -24.92
C PRO A 191 -22.36 -23.33 -25.23
N SER A 192 -23.63 -23.23 -25.60
CA SER A 192 -24.46 -24.38 -25.94
C SER A 192 -24.12 -24.94 -27.32
N SER A 193 -24.23 -26.27 -27.45
CA SER A 193 -24.00 -26.99 -28.70
C SER A 193 -25.20 -26.88 -29.66
N ALA A 194 -25.05 -26.15 -30.77
CA ALA A 194 -25.75 -26.40 -32.04
C ALA A 194 -25.22 -25.50 -33.18
N SER A 195 -25.08 -26.05 -34.38
CA SER A 195 -25.01 -25.29 -35.66
C SER A 195 -25.28 -26.24 -36.84
N PRO A 196 -26.37 -26.07 -37.60
CA PRO A 196 -26.66 -26.86 -38.80
C PRO A 196 -26.03 -26.25 -40.07
N VAL A 197 -25.76 -27.09 -41.07
CA VAL A 197 -25.26 -26.72 -42.40
C VAL A 197 -26.41 -26.61 -43.41
N PRO A 198 -26.41 -25.60 -44.31
CA PRO A 198 -26.73 -25.84 -45.73
C PRO A 198 -25.76 -25.03 -46.66
N PRO A 199 -25.92 -24.90 -48.01
CA PRO A 199 -24.95 -25.55 -48.90
C PRO A 199 -24.34 -24.69 -50.04
N THR A 200 -23.36 -25.25 -50.75
CA THR A 200 -22.84 -24.86 -52.09
C THR A 200 -23.79 -25.33 -53.22
N PRO A 201 -23.65 -24.98 -54.54
CA PRO A 201 -22.43 -24.67 -55.34
C PRO A 201 -22.67 -23.52 -56.38
N PRO A 202 -22.08 -23.44 -57.62
CA PRO A 202 -20.88 -24.05 -58.24
C PRO A 202 -19.88 -23.09 -58.98
N LEU A 203 -18.68 -23.62 -59.33
CA LEU A 203 -17.81 -23.39 -60.52
C LEU A 203 -17.74 -22.00 -61.21
N HIS A 204 -16.56 -21.44 -61.56
CA HIS A 204 -15.70 -21.96 -62.65
C HIS A 204 -14.27 -21.34 -62.76
N GLN A 205 -13.37 -22.10 -63.42
CA GLN A 205 -12.17 -21.69 -64.21
C GLN A 205 -10.81 -21.35 -63.55
N ARG A 206 -9.75 -21.70 -64.31
CA ARG A 206 -8.27 -21.67 -64.17
C ARG A 206 -7.70 -21.32 -65.59
N PRO A 207 -6.37 -21.23 -65.88
CA PRO A 207 -5.15 -21.41 -65.06
C PRO A 207 -4.57 -20.05 -64.57
N SER A 208 -3.31 -19.56 -64.68
CA SER A 208 -2.00 -20.00 -65.24
C SER A 208 -0.86 -19.06 -64.72
N SER A 209 0.45 -19.27 -64.87
CA SER A 209 1.33 -20.48 -64.84
C SER A 209 2.79 -20.09 -65.23
N LEU A 210 3.84 -20.45 -64.46
CA LEU A 210 5.18 -20.90 -64.96
C LEU A 210 6.25 -21.03 -63.84
N ALA A 211 7.35 -21.73 -64.16
CA ALA A 211 8.60 -21.89 -63.39
C ALA A 211 9.74 -22.22 -64.39
N PRO A 212 10.99 -22.57 -64.00
CA PRO A 212 11.85 -22.13 -62.88
C PRO A 212 13.18 -21.52 -63.43
N ARG A 213 14.18 -21.27 -62.58
CA ARG A 213 15.62 -21.47 -62.93
C ARG A 213 16.55 -21.53 -61.72
N SER A 214 17.64 -22.29 -61.85
CA SER A 214 18.64 -22.57 -60.82
C SER A 214 20.05 -22.28 -61.34
N PHE A 215 20.93 -21.70 -60.51
CA PHE A 215 22.38 -21.72 -60.75
C PHE A 215 23.20 -21.76 -59.45
N TYR A 216 24.26 -22.55 -59.50
CA TYR A 216 25.40 -22.74 -58.58
C TYR A 216 26.63 -22.98 -59.51
N PRO A 217 27.93 -22.97 -59.08
CA PRO A 217 28.43 -23.37 -57.76
C PRO A 217 29.68 -22.65 -57.18
N ARG A 218 30.05 -23.01 -55.93
CA ARG A 218 31.43 -23.07 -55.35
C ARG A 218 32.22 -21.74 -55.19
N SER A 219 33.21 -21.59 -54.30
CA SER A 219 33.82 -22.50 -53.28
C SER A 219 34.64 -21.75 -52.21
N ALA A 220 35.05 -22.49 -51.16
CA ALA A 220 36.19 -22.28 -50.25
C ALA A 220 35.96 -21.50 -48.92
N SER A 221 36.68 -21.97 -47.89
CA SER A 221 36.66 -21.52 -46.48
C SER A 221 38.04 -20.93 -46.10
N PRO A 222 38.25 -20.32 -44.91
CA PRO A 222 38.43 -21.10 -43.67
C PRO A 222 37.78 -20.47 -42.40
N ALA A 223 38.10 -21.05 -41.23
CA ALA A 223 37.48 -20.82 -39.91
C ALA A 223 37.73 -19.44 -39.27
N PRO A 224 37.02 -19.14 -38.17
CA PRO A 224 37.74 -19.01 -36.88
C PRO A 224 37.16 -19.88 -35.75
N SER A 225 37.85 -19.89 -34.61
CA SER A 225 37.61 -20.75 -33.45
C SER A 225 36.74 -20.12 -32.35
N SER A 226 36.38 -20.95 -31.36
CA SER A 226 36.12 -20.56 -29.96
C SER A 226 35.11 -19.44 -29.70
N ALA A 227 33.82 -19.80 -29.69
CA ALA A 227 32.78 -19.04 -29.00
C ALA A 227 32.35 -19.79 -27.72
N SER A 228 32.51 -19.16 -26.55
CA SER A 228 32.05 -19.72 -25.27
C SER A 228 30.52 -19.83 -25.24
N PRO A 229 29.95 -20.86 -24.59
CA PRO A 229 28.50 -21.00 -24.51
C PRO A 229 27.88 -19.86 -23.71
N VAL A 230 26.94 -19.13 -24.34
CA VAL A 230 26.14 -18.11 -23.67
C VAL A 230 25.37 -18.76 -22.51
N PRO A 231 25.43 -18.21 -21.28
CA PRO A 231 24.66 -18.77 -20.17
C PRO A 231 23.16 -18.69 -20.50
N ARG A 232 22.46 -19.82 -20.40
CA ARG A 232 21.00 -19.85 -20.55
C ARG A 232 20.36 -18.88 -19.54
N PRO A 233 19.27 -18.18 -19.89
CA PRO A 233 18.51 -17.47 -18.88
C PRO A 233 18.07 -18.46 -17.80
N SER A 234 18.36 -18.14 -16.54
CA SER A 234 17.96 -18.96 -15.40
C SER A 234 16.46 -19.24 -15.46
N PRO A 235 15.99 -20.46 -15.15
CA PRO A 235 14.57 -20.75 -15.17
C PRO A 235 13.84 -19.79 -14.23
N LEU A 236 12.82 -19.11 -14.76
CA LEU A 236 11.87 -18.34 -13.97
C LEU A 236 11.45 -19.19 -12.77
N HIS A 237 11.54 -18.64 -11.56
CA HIS A 237 11.07 -19.33 -10.35
C HIS A 237 9.58 -19.64 -10.51
N GLN A 238 9.29 -20.88 -10.88
CA GLN A 238 7.96 -21.44 -10.79
C GLN A 238 7.53 -21.36 -9.31
N ARG A 239 6.33 -20.86 -9.06
CA ARG A 239 5.75 -20.89 -7.70
C ARG A 239 5.81 -22.34 -7.20
N PRO A 240 6.35 -22.62 -6.01
CA PRO A 240 6.34 -23.98 -5.46
C PRO A 240 4.93 -24.55 -5.46
N SER A 241 4.71 -25.62 -6.21
CA SER A 241 3.42 -26.31 -6.35
C SER A 241 3.12 -27.23 -5.15
N SER A 242 3.54 -26.81 -3.96
CA SER A 242 3.32 -27.48 -2.68
C SER A 242 2.79 -26.46 -1.68
N LEU A 243 1.47 -26.30 -1.66
CA LEU A 243 0.76 -25.60 -0.60
C LEU A 243 0.90 -26.43 0.70
N ALA A 244 1.97 -26.17 1.45
CA ALA A 244 1.94 -26.40 2.89
C ALA A 244 0.70 -25.69 3.44
N PRO A 245 -0.07 -26.31 4.36
CA PRO A 245 -1.31 -25.73 4.84
C PRO A 245 -1.01 -24.36 5.47
N ARG A 246 -1.61 -23.28 4.92
CA ARG A 246 -1.42 -21.93 5.45
C ARG A 246 -1.87 -21.94 6.92
N PRO A 247 -1.00 -21.63 7.89
CA PRO A 247 -1.41 -21.64 9.29
C PRO A 247 -2.35 -20.45 9.53
N PHE A 248 -3.54 -20.74 10.05
CA PHE A 248 -4.67 -19.81 10.07
C PHE A 248 -4.60 -18.78 11.22
N TYR A 249 -3.50 -18.03 11.31
CA TYR A 249 -3.30 -17.01 12.34
C TYR A 249 -4.04 -15.71 12.04
N HIS A 250 -4.61 -15.09 13.07
CA HIS A 250 -5.19 -13.75 13.02
C HIS A 250 -4.29 -12.79 13.83
N TYR A 251 -4.09 -11.55 13.39
CA TYR A 251 -3.22 -10.59 14.13
C TYR A 251 -3.71 -10.35 15.58
N ARG A 252 -5.02 -10.50 15.80
CA ARG A 252 -5.69 -10.45 17.12
C ARG A 252 -5.16 -11.50 18.11
N ASP A 253 -4.72 -12.65 17.64
CA ASP A 253 -4.17 -13.75 18.47
C ASP A 253 -2.87 -13.32 19.19
N PHE A 254 -2.17 -12.32 18.65
CA PHE A 254 -0.94 -11.74 19.19
C PHE A 254 -1.20 -10.48 20.04
N GLY A 255 -2.47 -10.18 20.34
CA GLY A 255 -2.88 -8.97 21.06
C GLY A 255 -2.85 -7.69 20.22
N ILE A 256 -2.99 -7.80 18.89
CA ILE A 256 -3.18 -6.63 18.02
C ILE A 256 -4.68 -6.30 17.94
N LEU A 257 -5.03 -5.14 18.49
CA LEU A 257 -6.36 -4.52 18.47
C LEU A 257 -6.82 -4.21 17.04
N THR A 258 -5.95 -3.74 16.15
CA THR A 258 -6.34 -3.43 14.77
C THR A 258 -5.19 -3.45 13.75
N GLU A 259 -5.55 -3.76 12.50
CA GLU A 259 -4.76 -3.52 11.28
C GLU A 259 -5.59 -2.60 10.34
N PRO A 260 -5.15 -1.36 10.05
CA PRO A 260 -5.95 -0.38 9.32
C PRO A 260 -6.41 -0.79 7.91
N TYR A 261 -5.72 -1.71 7.22
CA TYR A 261 -6.12 -2.19 5.90
C TYR A 261 -7.22 -3.27 5.94
N PHE A 262 -7.58 -3.78 7.12
CA PHE A 262 -8.65 -4.77 7.29
C PHE A 262 -9.83 -4.28 8.13
N ASP A 263 -9.58 -3.45 9.16
CA ASP A 263 -10.62 -3.03 10.12
C ASP A 263 -11.27 -1.68 9.80
N PHE A 264 -10.64 -0.81 9.02
CA PHE A 264 -11.13 0.58 8.85
C PHE A 264 -11.98 0.73 7.58
N ASP A 265 -13.14 1.38 7.74
CA ASP A 265 -14.00 1.70 6.60
C ASP A 265 -13.57 2.98 5.89
N PHE A 266 -12.96 2.82 4.72
CA PHE A 266 -12.56 3.90 3.82
C PHE A 266 -13.73 4.50 3.02
N ASN A 267 -14.98 4.05 3.22
CA ASN A 267 -16.15 4.85 2.87
C ASN A 267 -16.19 6.14 3.71
N GLU A 268 -15.95 6.05 5.02
CA GLU A 268 -15.99 7.20 5.94
C GLU A 268 -14.63 7.88 6.10
N LEU A 269 -13.54 7.13 6.02
CA LEU A 269 -12.18 7.59 6.28
C LEU A 269 -11.43 7.94 4.97
N PHE A 270 -11.16 9.23 4.73
CA PHE A 270 -10.37 9.66 3.56
C PHE A 270 -8.88 9.32 3.74
N TYR A 271 -8.27 8.64 2.77
CA TYR A 271 -6.86 8.21 2.88
C TYR A 271 -5.89 9.09 2.09
N LEU A 272 -4.87 9.59 2.77
CA LEU A 272 -3.73 10.32 2.20
C LEU A 272 -2.42 9.61 2.54
N THR A 273 -1.54 9.42 1.56
CA THR A 273 -0.20 8.85 1.74
C THR A 273 0.83 9.62 0.94
N ASP A 274 2.02 9.87 1.49
CA ASP A 274 3.13 10.52 0.79
C ASP A 274 3.95 9.56 -0.12
N THR A 275 3.40 8.37 -0.40
CA THR A 275 4.00 7.31 -1.21
C THR A 275 4.44 7.78 -2.60
N GLY A 276 5.75 7.64 -2.85
CA GLY A 276 6.40 8.15 -4.06
C GLY A 276 6.80 9.63 -4.00
N ARG A 277 6.88 10.25 -2.79
CA ARG A 277 7.18 11.68 -2.58
C ARG A 277 6.14 12.61 -3.22
N ARG A 278 4.86 12.23 -3.12
CA ARG A 278 3.68 12.90 -3.69
C ARG A 278 2.41 12.39 -3.03
N TRP A 279 1.33 13.14 -3.08
CA TRP A 279 0.05 12.74 -2.45
C TRP A 279 -0.93 12.01 -3.41
N ASP A 280 -0.74 12.14 -4.73
CA ASP A 280 -1.44 11.33 -5.74
C ASP A 280 -0.64 10.05 -6.08
N GLY A 281 0.02 9.48 -5.07
CA GLY A 281 0.93 8.33 -5.15
C GLY A 281 0.25 7.01 -5.56
N TRP A 282 -1.06 6.90 -5.36
CA TRP A 282 -1.89 5.74 -5.76
C TRP A 282 -1.72 5.35 -7.23
N LYS A 283 -1.40 6.31 -8.12
CA LYS A 283 -1.12 6.12 -9.55
C LYS A 283 0.10 5.22 -9.82
N PHE A 284 0.99 5.10 -8.84
CA PHE A 284 2.26 4.36 -8.93
C PHE A 284 2.41 3.31 -7.82
N SER A 285 1.55 3.35 -6.81
CA SER A 285 1.57 2.41 -5.68
C SER A 285 1.02 1.04 -6.08
N VAL A 286 1.74 -0.02 -5.68
CA VAL A 286 1.32 -1.40 -5.92
C VAL A 286 0.30 -1.85 -4.87
N ARG A 287 0.56 -1.57 -3.58
CA ARG A 287 -0.20 -2.08 -2.43
C ARG A 287 -0.74 -1.01 -1.46
N ASP A 288 -0.01 0.06 -1.22
CA ASP A 288 -0.45 1.22 -0.42
C ASP A 288 -1.40 2.09 -1.26
N LYS A 289 -2.65 1.62 -1.40
CA LYS A 289 -3.76 2.27 -2.07
C LYS A 289 -5.08 1.59 -1.69
N ILE A 290 -6.18 2.30 -1.89
CA ILE A 290 -7.53 1.86 -1.53
C ILE A 290 -8.41 1.83 -2.80
N PRO A 291 -8.39 0.75 -3.61
CA PRO A 291 -8.89 0.80 -4.99
C PRO A 291 -10.37 1.19 -5.13
N LEU A 292 -11.25 0.62 -4.30
CA LEU A 292 -12.70 0.83 -4.42
C LEU A 292 -13.15 2.26 -4.07
N HIS A 293 -12.41 2.96 -3.22
CA HIS A 293 -12.77 4.32 -2.77
C HIS A 293 -11.98 5.41 -3.51
N GLN A 294 -10.91 5.04 -4.22
CA GLN A 294 -10.04 5.98 -4.93
C GLN A 294 -10.76 6.73 -6.05
N ASP A 295 -11.61 6.05 -6.83
CA ASP A 295 -12.35 6.67 -7.95
C ASP A 295 -13.39 7.69 -7.46
N ARG A 296 -14.06 7.39 -6.33
CA ARG A 296 -14.96 8.32 -5.64
C ARG A 296 -14.24 9.59 -5.20
N TRP A 297 -13.06 9.46 -4.60
CA TRP A 297 -12.25 10.63 -4.19
C TRP A 297 -11.77 11.46 -5.40
N ILE A 298 -11.48 10.83 -6.54
CA ILE A 298 -11.15 11.54 -7.79
C ILE A 298 -12.35 12.34 -8.29
N GLN A 299 -13.55 11.75 -8.32
CA GLN A 299 -14.79 12.43 -8.71
C GLN A 299 -15.15 13.60 -7.77
N GLN A 300 -14.82 13.47 -6.49
CA GLN A 300 -14.98 14.53 -5.48
C GLN A 300 -13.88 15.62 -5.54
N GLY A 301 -12.92 15.52 -6.45
CA GLY A 301 -11.81 16.48 -6.56
C GLY A 301 -10.76 16.38 -5.43
N LEU A 302 -10.82 15.34 -4.60
CA LEU A 302 -9.92 15.09 -3.47
C LEU A 302 -8.58 14.49 -3.94
N VAL A 303 -7.92 15.17 -4.89
CA VAL A 303 -6.67 14.75 -5.51
C VAL A 303 -5.63 15.84 -5.31
N PHE A 304 -4.64 15.55 -4.48
CA PHE A 304 -3.54 16.45 -4.16
C PHE A 304 -2.23 15.89 -4.71
N ARG A 305 -1.39 16.73 -5.30
CA ARG A 305 -0.05 16.38 -5.78
C ARG A 305 1.01 16.70 -4.72
N GLY A 306 0.91 17.86 -4.08
CA GLY A 306 1.87 18.38 -3.11
C GLY A 306 1.24 18.91 -1.82
N THR A 307 1.99 18.98 -0.73
CA THR A 307 1.47 19.31 0.61
C THR A 307 0.84 20.70 0.68
N GLY A 308 1.34 21.66 -0.12
CA GLY A 308 0.76 23.00 -0.22
C GLY A 308 -0.70 23.03 -0.70
N GLU A 309 -1.12 22.03 -1.49
CA GLU A 309 -2.50 21.91 -1.96
C GLU A 309 -3.41 21.38 -0.84
N ILE A 310 -2.93 20.44 -0.02
CA ILE A 310 -3.63 19.98 1.19
C ILE A 310 -3.74 21.11 2.21
N ILE A 311 -2.67 21.90 2.42
CA ILE A 311 -2.69 23.10 3.27
C ILE A 311 -3.73 24.11 2.78
N LYS A 312 -3.85 24.32 1.47
CA LYS A 312 -4.87 25.20 0.88
C LYS A 312 -6.28 24.64 1.09
N ALA A 313 -6.51 23.36 0.83
CA ALA A 313 -7.80 22.71 1.01
C ALA A 313 -8.25 22.70 2.48
N ALA A 314 -7.34 22.41 3.40
CA ALA A 314 -7.59 22.51 4.84
C ALA A 314 -8.06 23.93 5.21
N ARG A 315 -7.27 24.96 4.90
CA ARG A 315 -7.61 26.36 5.21
C ARG A 315 -8.91 26.87 4.55
N ALA A 316 -9.35 26.23 3.48
CA ALA A 316 -10.62 26.51 2.80
C ALA A 316 -11.81 25.70 3.33
N GLY A 317 -11.63 24.88 4.38
CA GLY A 317 -12.67 23.99 4.90
C GLY A 317 -13.03 22.82 3.98
N ALA A 318 -12.26 22.58 2.91
CA ALA A 318 -12.61 21.70 1.79
C ALA A 318 -12.09 20.25 1.93
N LEU A 319 -11.72 19.82 3.15
CA LEU A 319 -11.31 18.44 3.43
C LEU A 319 -12.41 17.67 4.18
N PRO A 320 -12.59 16.36 3.93
CA PRO A 320 -13.52 15.51 4.67
C PRO A 320 -13.26 15.53 6.18
N ALA A 321 -14.31 15.34 6.98
CA ALA A 321 -14.20 15.39 8.44
C ALA A 321 -13.28 14.31 9.03
N ARG A 322 -13.21 13.11 8.44
CA ARG A 322 -12.34 12.02 8.92
C ARG A 322 -11.25 11.70 7.90
N ILE A 323 -10.00 11.84 8.28
CA ILE A 323 -8.84 11.64 7.40
C ILE A 323 -7.79 10.77 8.09
N MET A 324 -7.22 9.82 7.35
CA MET A 324 -6.00 9.11 7.74
C MET A 324 -4.84 9.59 6.87
N ILE A 325 -3.78 10.07 7.50
CA ILE A 325 -2.59 10.63 6.85
C ILE A 325 -1.38 9.75 7.19
N THR A 326 -0.92 8.95 6.22
CA THR A 326 0.32 8.18 6.28
C THR A 326 1.48 9.03 5.76
N VAL A 327 2.49 9.25 6.60
CA VAL A 327 3.76 9.89 6.22
C VAL A 327 4.93 8.95 6.48
N HIS A 328 5.94 8.99 5.60
CA HIS A 328 7.13 8.16 5.78
C HIS A 328 8.30 9.06 6.20
N PRO A 329 8.79 9.02 7.46
CA PRO A 329 9.71 10.02 7.99
C PRO A 329 11.03 10.16 7.23
N GLN A 330 11.44 9.15 6.45
CA GLN A 330 12.59 9.27 5.55
C GLN A 330 12.43 10.37 4.47
N ARG A 331 11.19 10.69 4.07
CA ARG A 331 10.89 11.71 3.05
C ARG A 331 10.97 13.13 3.62
N TRP A 332 10.63 13.30 4.90
CA TRP A 332 10.54 14.57 5.62
C TRP A 332 11.85 14.96 6.30
N ASN A 333 12.59 15.89 5.71
CA ASN A 333 13.79 16.47 6.32
C ASN A 333 14.19 17.78 5.63
N ASP A 334 14.90 18.63 6.35
CA ASP A 334 15.37 19.94 5.85
C ASP A 334 16.74 19.85 5.14
N ALA A 335 17.22 18.65 4.83
CA ALA A 335 18.52 18.43 4.22
C ALA A 335 18.47 18.72 2.71
N PHE A 336 18.49 20.01 2.39
CA PHE A 336 18.40 20.57 1.04
C PHE A 336 19.38 19.92 0.04
N LEU A 337 20.63 19.67 0.45
CA LEU A 337 21.66 19.07 -0.41
C LEU A 337 21.35 17.59 -0.76
N PRO A 338 21.07 16.68 0.20
CA PRO A 338 20.50 15.37 -0.09
C PRO A 338 19.24 15.39 -0.97
N TRP A 339 18.29 16.30 -0.74
CA TRP A 339 17.09 16.42 -1.56
C TRP A 339 17.40 16.82 -3.01
N ALA A 340 18.26 17.83 -3.22
CA ALA A 340 18.68 18.26 -4.55
C ALA A 340 19.41 17.13 -5.30
N LYS A 341 20.27 16.38 -4.60
CA LYS A 341 20.95 15.20 -5.14
C LYS A 341 19.96 14.07 -5.48
N GLU A 342 18.95 13.83 -4.65
CA GLU A 342 17.90 12.84 -4.94
C GLU A 342 17.07 13.26 -6.16
N LEU A 343 16.65 14.53 -6.25
CA LEU A 343 15.87 15.07 -7.37
C LEU A 343 16.64 14.96 -8.70
N LEU A 344 17.92 15.33 -8.71
CA LEU A 344 18.82 15.10 -9.85
C LEU A 344 18.90 13.62 -10.22
N TRP A 345 19.07 12.74 -9.23
CA TRP A 345 19.19 11.29 -9.47
C TRP A 345 17.88 10.64 -9.95
N GLN A 346 16.73 11.10 -9.47
CA GLN A 346 15.42 10.68 -9.99
C GLN A 346 15.21 11.16 -11.43
N ASN A 347 15.57 12.41 -11.74
CA ASN A 347 15.48 12.94 -13.10
C ASN A 347 16.39 12.17 -14.08
N VAL A 348 17.66 11.91 -13.71
CA VAL A 348 18.58 11.07 -14.49
C VAL A 348 18.03 9.66 -14.70
N LYS A 349 17.49 9.01 -13.66
CA LYS A 349 16.84 7.70 -13.78
C LYS A 349 15.62 7.71 -14.69
N ASN A 350 14.81 8.78 -14.67
CA ASN A 350 13.63 8.89 -15.52
C ASN A 350 13.98 9.14 -16.98
N GLN A 351 15.03 9.92 -17.26
CA GLN A 351 15.58 10.05 -18.62
C GLN A 351 16.19 8.73 -19.11
N GLY A 352 16.93 8.00 -18.27
CA GLY A 352 17.46 6.66 -18.60
C GLY A 352 16.35 5.66 -18.94
N LYS A 353 15.22 5.68 -18.21
CA LYS A 353 14.02 4.90 -18.55
C LYS A 353 13.42 5.30 -19.90
N LEU A 354 13.33 6.60 -20.19
CA LEU A 354 12.79 7.10 -21.45
C LEU A 354 13.64 6.64 -22.65
N VAL A 355 14.96 6.75 -22.55
CA VAL A 355 15.90 6.26 -23.56
C VAL A 355 15.78 4.74 -23.74
N LEU A 356 15.65 3.96 -22.66
CA LEU A 356 15.43 2.51 -22.72
C LEU A 356 14.09 2.10 -23.36
N VAL A 357 13.07 2.97 -23.36
CA VAL A 357 11.81 2.75 -24.06
C VAL A 357 11.92 3.12 -25.54
N LEU A 358 12.68 4.17 -25.88
CA LEU A 358 12.94 4.57 -27.26
C LEU A 358 13.84 3.56 -27.99
N LEU A 359 14.86 3.01 -27.33
CA LEU A 359 15.75 1.95 -27.85
C LEU A 359 15.12 0.54 -27.84
N ARG A 360 13.81 0.43 -27.59
CA ARG A 360 13.01 -0.81 -27.66
C ARG A 360 11.87 -0.73 -28.68
N ARG A 361 11.96 0.24 -29.59
CA ARG A 361 11.16 0.34 -30.82
C ARG A 361 12.08 0.15 -32.02
#